data_AF-A0AAJ6NS57-F1
#
_entry.id   AF-A0AAJ6NS57-F1
#
_cell.length_a   1.000
_cell.length_b   1.000
_cell.length_c   1.000
_cell.angle_alpha   90.00
_cell.angle_beta   90.00
_cell.angle_gamma   90.00
#
_symmetry.space_group_name_H-M   'P 1'
#
loop_
_entity.id
_entity.type
_entity.pdbx_description
1 polymer ?
#
loop_
_entity_poly.entity_id
_entity_poly.type
_entity_poly.pdbx_seq_one_letter_code
_entity_poly.pdbx_strand_id
1 'polypeptide(L)'
;MSQKSLNNNDLRNDPFIKQFFARIPSQTAATFTDIQLAELKSVFRDRFGKRHPIDIRVSIPFLKRRFYIVLIIGKEKRSPK
;
A
#
# COMPACT_ATOMS: atom_id res chain seq x y z
N MET A 1 14.78 15.98 -12.33
CA MET A 1 13.38 15.53 -12.25
C MET A 1 13.19 14.46 -13.34
N SER A 2 13.34 13.19 -13.01
CA SER A 2 13.41 12.11 -14.02
C SER A 2 12.01 11.62 -14.38
N GLN A 3 11.46 12.13 -15.48
CA GLN A 3 10.28 11.53 -16.13
C GLN A 3 10.76 10.26 -16.84
N LYS A 4 10.77 9.15 -16.11
CA LYS A 4 10.91 7.83 -16.73
C LYS A 4 9.63 7.59 -17.52
N SER A 5 9.72 7.59 -18.85
CA SER A 5 8.66 7.20 -19.77
C SER A 5 7.93 5.97 -19.23
N LEU A 6 6.68 6.16 -18.81
CA LEU A 6 5.83 5.10 -18.31
C LEU A 6 5.17 4.46 -19.52
N ASN A 7 5.62 3.27 -19.92
CA ASN A 7 4.89 2.46 -20.89
C ASN A 7 3.50 2.14 -20.30
N ASN A 8 2.44 2.52 -21.00
CA ASN A 8 1.05 2.42 -20.51
C ASN A 8 0.63 0.99 -20.10
N ASN A 9 1.22 -0.03 -20.74
CA ASN A 9 0.98 -1.45 -20.41
C ASN A 9 1.57 -1.88 -19.05
N ASP A 10 2.58 -1.17 -18.55
CA ASP A 10 3.21 -1.49 -17.25
C ASP A 10 2.43 -0.92 -16.07
N LEU A 11 1.66 0.17 -16.26
CA LEU A 11 0.89 0.79 -15.17
C LEU A 11 -0.26 -0.09 -14.67
N ARG A 12 -1.07 -0.64 -15.57
CA ARG A 12 -2.19 -1.50 -15.19
C ARG A 12 -1.75 -2.82 -14.58
N ASN A 13 -0.54 -3.27 -14.90
CA ASN A 13 0.07 -4.47 -14.32
C ASN A 13 0.81 -4.22 -13.01
N ASP A 14 0.95 -2.96 -12.60
CA ASP A 14 1.65 -2.59 -11.38
C ASP A 14 0.95 -3.16 -10.13
N PRO A 15 1.70 -3.78 -9.19
CA PRO A 15 1.14 -4.37 -7.97
C PRO A 15 0.36 -3.38 -7.09
N PHE A 16 0.72 -2.10 -7.09
CA PHE A 16 -0.03 -1.06 -6.39
C PHE A 16 -1.37 -0.81 -7.06
N ILE A 17 -1.39 -0.68 -8.39
CA ILE A 17 -2.63 -0.44 -9.15
C ILE A 17 -3.59 -1.64 -9.03
N LYS A 18 -3.07 -2.88 -9.07
CA LYS A 18 -3.87 -4.09 -8.82
C LYS A 18 -4.50 -4.10 -7.44
N GLN A 19 -3.73 -3.81 -6.38
CA GLN A 19 -4.26 -3.77 -5.02
C GLN A 19 -5.24 -2.61 -4.79
N PHE A 20 -5.01 -1.48 -5.44
CA PHE A 20 -5.90 -0.32 -5.40
C PHE A 20 -7.26 -0.67 -6.03
N PHE A 21 -7.27 -1.22 -7.24
CA PHE A 21 -8.51 -1.59 -7.93
C PHE A 21 -9.22 -2.81 -7.34
N ALA A 22 -8.53 -3.70 -6.62
CA ALA A 22 -9.20 -4.79 -5.90
C ALA A 22 -10.22 -4.32 -4.85
N ARG A 23 -10.19 -3.04 -4.46
CA ARG A 23 -11.09 -2.43 -3.47
C ARG A 23 -12.11 -1.47 -4.10
N ILE A 24 -12.10 -1.33 -5.42
CA ILE A 24 -12.93 -0.38 -6.16
C ILE A 24 -13.88 -1.17 -7.07
N PRO A 25 -15.17 -0.82 -7.14
CA PRO A 25 -16.08 -1.43 -8.10
C PRO A 25 -15.55 -1.35 -9.52
N SER A 26 -15.69 -2.42 -10.30
CA SER A 26 -15.11 -2.54 -11.64
C SER A 26 -15.55 -1.42 -12.60
N GLN A 27 -16.80 -0.97 -12.48
CA GLN A 27 -17.35 0.15 -13.25
C GLN A 27 -16.59 1.47 -12.98
N THR A 28 -16.25 1.74 -11.72
CA THR A 28 -15.46 2.92 -11.34
C THR A 28 -13.99 2.76 -11.68
N ALA A 29 -13.45 1.54 -11.58
CA ALA A 29 -12.06 1.27 -11.99
C ALA A 29 -11.84 1.55 -13.49
N ALA A 30 -12.85 1.30 -14.32
CA ALA A 30 -12.79 1.55 -15.76
C ALA A 30 -12.74 3.04 -16.14
N THR A 31 -13.15 3.96 -15.26
CA THR A 31 -13.17 5.40 -15.56
C THR A 31 -11.80 6.07 -15.37
N PHE A 32 -10.82 5.38 -14.78
CA PHE A 32 -9.50 5.95 -14.54
C PHE A 32 -8.66 6.01 -15.81
N THR A 33 -8.07 7.18 -16.06
CA THR A 33 -7.10 7.39 -17.14
C THR A 33 -5.69 7.05 -16.68
N ASP A 34 -4.79 6.76 -17.63
CA ASP A 34 -3.41 6.39 -17.31
C ASP A 34 -2.65 7.53 -16.60
N ILE A 35 -2.96 8.79 -16.93
CA ILE A 35 -2.42 9.98 -16.26
C ILE A 35 -2.87 10.02 -14.80
N GLN A 36 -4.17 9.79 -14.54
CA GLN A 36 -4.69 9.73 -13.17
C GLN A 36 -4.03 8.60 -12.38
N LEU A 37 -3.77 7.44 -13.00
CA LEU A 37 -3.10 6.32 -12.36
C LEU A 37 -1.63 6.61 -12.06
N ALA A 38 -0.94 7.33 -12.94
CA ALA A 38 0.44 7.75 -12.72
C ALA A 38 0.58 8.72 -11.54
N GLU A 39 -0.31 9.71 -11.45
CA GLU A 39 -0.37 10.65 -10.33
C GLU A 39 -0.73 9.93 -9.02
N LEU A 40 -1.73 9.05 -9.06
CA LEU A 40 -2.11 8.23 -7.92
C LEU A 40 -0.92 7.40 -7.43
N LYS A 41 -0.19 6.76 -8.34
CA LYS A 41 1.03 6.02 -7.99
C LYS A 41 2.09 6.92 -7.36
N SER A 42 2.32 8.12 -7.90
CA SER A 42 3.29 9.07 -7.38
C SER A 42 3.00 9.47 -5.93
N VAL A 43 1.74 9.81 -5.64
CA VAL A 43 1.28 10.23 -4.29
C VAL A 43 1.29 9.08 -3.29
N PHE A 44 0.98 7.87 -3.72
CA PHE A 44 0.81 6.72 -2.84
C PHE A 44 2.01 5.77 -2.76
N ARG A 45 3.08 6.04 -3.53
CA ARG A 45 4.34 5.27 -3.58
C ARG A 45 4.89 4.94 -2.19
N ASP A 46 4.84 5.89 -1.27
CA ASP A 46 5.41 5.73 0.08
C ASP A 46 4.44 5.09 1.08
N ARG A 47 3.15 5.00 0.75
CA ARG A 47 2.10 4.52 1.66
C ARG A 47 1.79 3.03 1.49
N PHE A 48 1.86 2.50 0.27
CA PHE A 48 1.47 1.10 0.02
C PHE A 48 2.63 0.10 0.18
N GLY A 49 3.89 0.54 0.06
CA GLY A 49 5.07 -0.29 0.29
C GLY A 49 5.44 -0.53 1.77
N LYS A 50 4.63 -0.01 2.71
CA LYS A 50 4.83 -0.11 4.16
C LYS A 50 3.97 -1.19 4.79
N ARG A 51 3.87 -2.37 4.16
CA ARG A 51 3.51 -3.57 4.92
C ARG A 51 4.72 -3.94 5.77
N HIS A 52 4.58 -3.83 7.08
CA HIS A 52 5.52 -4.44 7.98
C HIS A 52 5.45 -5.96 7.74
N PRO A 53 6.59 -6.64 7.51
CA PRO A 53 6.60 -8.07 7.25
C PRO A 53 6.00 -8.88 8.39
N ILE A 54 5.95 -8.31 9.61
CA ILE A 54 5.27 -8.91 10.76
C ILE A 54 4.39 -7.83 11.41
N ASP A 55 3.07 -8.02 11.33
CA ASP A 55 2.06 -7.26 12.08
C ASP A 55 1.24 -8.27 12.89
N ILE A 56 1.58 -8.39 14.17
CA ILE A 56 0.92 -9.29 15.12
C ILE A 56 0.04 -8.44 16.02
N ARG A 57 -1.26 -8.72 16.00
CA ARG A 57 -2.25 -8.05 16.84
C ARG A 57 -2.98 -9.11 17.64
N VAL A 58 -2.77 -9.10 18.94
CA VAL A 58 -3.38 -10.08 19.85
C VAL A 58 -4.24 -9.34 20.85
N SER A 59 -5.48 -9.79 20.99
CA SER A 59 -6.32 -9.39 22.12
C SER A 59 -6.42 -10.57 23.06
N ILE A 60 -5.87 -10.43 24.27
CA ILE A 60 -5.85 -11.48 25.28
C ILE A 60 -6.88 -11.11 26.36
N PRO A 61 -7.90 -11.96 26.61
CA PRO A 61 -8.76 -11.79 27.76
C PRO A 61 -8.00 -12.20 29.03
N PHE A 62 -7.90 -11.30 30.00
CA PHE A 62 -7.30 -11.60 31.31
C PHE A 62 -8.23 -11.11 32.43
N LEU A 63 -8.80 -12.05 33.18
CA LEU A 63 -9.87 -11.85 34.16
C LEU A 63 -11.04 -11.04 33.57
N LYS A 64 -11.31 -9.84 34.09
CA LYS A 64 -12.44 -8.96 33.71
C LYS A 64 -12.04 -7.92 32.66
N ARG A 65 -10.81 -7.97 32.13
CA ARG A 65 -10.27 -6.95 31.21
C ARG A 65 -9.73 -7.61 29.94
N ARG A 66 -9.73 -6.85 28.85
CA ARG A 66 -9.12 -7.24 27.58
C ARG A 66 -7.88 -6.39 27.38
N PHE A 67 -6.75 -7.04 27.16
CA PHE A 67 -5.50 -6.38 26.83
C PHE A 67 -5.28 -6.50 25.33
N TYR A 68 -4.84 -5.40 24.71
CA TYR A 68 -4.58 -5.34 23.28
C TYR A 68 -3.09 -5.11 23.07
N ILE A 69 -2.44 -6.07 22.42
CA ILE A 69 -1.00 -6.07 22.16
C ILE A 69 -0.81 -5.95 20.66
N VAL A 70 0.00 -4.96 20.25
CA VAL A 70 0.38 -4.72 18.85
C VAL A 70 1.90 -4.83 18.76
N LEU A 71 2.36 -5.78 17.94
CA LEU A 71 3.76 -5.97 17.62
C LEU A 71 3.95 -5.78 16.11
N ILE A 72 4.69 -4.74 15.75
CA ILE A 72 4.99 -4.40 14.38
C ILE A 72 6.50 -4.49 14.20
N ILE A 73 6.97 -5.43 13.37
CA ILE A 73 8.39 -5.61 13.06
C ILE A 73 8.59 -5.41 11.56
N GLY A 74 9.61 -4.64 11.20
CA GLY A 74 10.00 -4.49 9.81
C GLY A 74 11.43 -4.04 9.63
N LYS A 75 11.90 -4.20 8.39
CA LYS A 75 13.24 -3.78 7.97
C LYS A 75 13.40 -2.28 8.17
N GLU A 76 14.44 -1.89 8.90
CA GLU A 76 14.83 -0.49 9.05
C GLU A 76 15.19 0.07 7.66
N LYS A 77 14.51 1.15 7.26
CA LYS A 77 14.73 1.86 5.99
C LYS A 77 15.22 3.29 6.20
N ARG A 78 15.57 3.66 7.44
CA ARG A 78 16.20 4.95 7.72
C ARG A 78 17.66 4.82 7.27
N SER A 79 18.09 5.66 6.35
CA SER A 79 19.50 5.71 5.95
C SER A 79 20.35 6.05 7.17
N PRO A 80 21.52 5.41 7.36
CA PRO A 80 22.48 5.88 8.35
C PRO A 80 22.85 7.32 7.98
N LYS A 81 22.73 8.22 8.96
CA LYS A 81 23.19 9.60 8.85
C LYS A 81 24.71 9.63 8.97
#